data_AF-A0A9P6RWG7-F1
#
_entry.id   AF-A0A9P6RWG7-F1
#
_cell.length_a   1.000
_cell.length_b   1.000
_cell.length_c   1.000
_cell.angle_alpha   90.00
_cell.angle_beta   90.00
_cell.angle_gamma   90.00
#
_symmetry.space_group_name_H-M   'P 1'
#
loop_
_entity.id
_entity.type
_entity.pdbx_description
1 polymer ?
#
loop_
_entity_poly.entity_id
_entity_poly.type
_entity_poly.pdbx_seq_one_letter_code
_entity_poly.pdbx_strand_id
1 'polypeptide(L)'
;MSPSTPIPRYTPSPPPSDTTDLAFEWAVATLDEACRQRLLRPTADYNAEILRINKDAKKQQTADNTKYGALRTRYQKQLAKRPQDLAAILATIDAQAINAAARIQSLSSHSKTVALGIRRRATEAINEYRLHRLVSLRTDMESRLKSSRLQESLQSRKLQQQKETEALCQQHRLVVSRLQEFLHARKLQQKKETGALRQQLRQQHCLVVSRLKEVLSCSKEKKPLRKPAFDTNASFPLQEYFLAQPPIVPGTLTTQIGPLCLSPTEAASMRAIQDTPIDNSTPRVLYSDGSLLNSGTMEVSQAFGVVDLSQDTPLTMQGRTDGHASSAKAELMGLLIAVLSAPPEQDIVVKLDNESVVERFESL
;
A
#
# COMPACT_ATOMS: atom_id res chain seq x y z
N MET A 1 54.17 2.14 3.62
CA MET A 1 53.22 1.06 3.33
C MET A 1 52.45 0.79 4.61
N SER A 2 51.22 1.28 4.69
CA SER A 2 50.36 1.11 5.87
C SER A 2 49.27 0.09 5.50
N PRO A 3 48.95 -0.89 6.37
CA PRO A 3 47.96 -1.91 6.04
C PRO A 3 46.56 -1.30 6.14
N SER A 4 45.81 -1.41 5.05
CA SER A 4 44.41 -1.02 4.96
C SER A 4 43.53 -2.01 5.71
N THR A 5 42.81 -1.52 6.71
CA THR A 5 41.76 -2.25 7.44
C THR A 5 40.58 -2.54 6.49
N PRO A 6 40.01 -3.76 6.48
CA PRO A 6 38.86 -4.07 5.65
C PRO A 6 37.61 -3.39 6.21
N ILE A 7 36.90 -2.65 5.35
CA ILE A 7 35.59 -2.06 5.63
C ILE A 7 34.58 -3.22 5.78
N PRO A 8 33.80 -3.31 6.87
CA PRO A 8 32.78 -4.33 7.02
C PRO A 8 31.70 -4.12 5.96
N ARG A 9 31.48 -5.14 5.12
CA ARG A 9 30.34 -5.19 4.20
C ARG A 9 29.06 -5.23 5.03
N TYR A 10 28.38 -4.10 5.13
CA TYR A 10 26.99 -4.05 5.52
C TYR A 10 26.18 -4.81 4.47
N THR A 11 25.70 -6.00 4.84
CA THR A 11 24.55 -6.60 4.18
C THR A 11 23.33 -5.85 4.69
N PRO A 12 22.58 -5.11 3.83
CA PRO A 12 21.33 -4.54 4.28
C PRO A 12 20.41 -5.70 4.65
N SER A 13 20.01 -5.73 5.92
CA SER A 13 18.94 -6.61 6.37
C SER A 13 17.69 -6.27 5.57
N PRO A 14 16.84 -7.24 5.18
CA PRO A 14 15.55 -6.93 4.60
C PRO A 14 14.82 -5.99 5.57
N PRO A 15 14.19 -4.90 5.08
CA PRO A 15 13.37 -4.09 5.96
C PRO A 15 12.31 -5.00 6.61
N PRO A 16 12.01 -4.80 7.91
CA PRO A 16 10.94 -5.56 8.56
C PRO A 16 9.65 -5.38 7.77
N SER A 17 8.90 -6.47 7.58
CA SER A 17 7.68 -6.55 6.75
C SER A 17 6.68 -5.42 6.98
N ASP A 18 6.69 -4.81 8.16
CA ASP A 18 5.75 -3.79 8.58
C ASP A 18 5.96 -2.40 7.94
N THR A 19 7.17 -2.08 7.44
CA THR A 19 7.42 -0.73 6.87
C THR A 19 6.81 -0.53 5.48
N THR A 20 6.67 -1.61 4.70
CA THR A 20 6.11 -1.55 3.34
C THR A 20 4.59 -1.42 3.29
N ASP A 21 3.89 -1.78 4.37
CA ASP A 21 2.45 -1.54 4.49
C ASP A 21 2.17 -0.13 5.01
N LEU A 22 3.08 0.48 5.78
CA LEU A 22 2.97 1.89 6.18
C LEU A 22 2.96 2.84 4.98
N ALA A 23 3.79 2.58 3.97
CA ALA A 23 3.82 3.37 2.73
C ALA A 23 2.49 3.27 1.96
N PHE A 24 1.86 2.10 1.99
CA PHE A 24 0.56 1.88 1.39
C PHE A 24 -0.57 2.53 2.18
N GLU A 25 -0.57 2.45 3.50
CA GLU A 25 -1.52 3.17 4.35
C GLU A 25 -1.43 4.68 4.11
N TRP A 26 -0.22 5.22 3.97
CA TRP A 26 -0.01 6.62 3.64
C TRP A 26 -0.52 6.98 2.24
N ALA A 27 -0.32 6.10 1.26
CA ALA A 27 -0.86 6.26 -0.09
C ALA A 27 -2.39 6.28 -0.12
N VAL A 28 -3.05 5.38 0.61
CA VAL A 28 -4.52 5.37 0.73
C VAL A 28 -5.01 6.63 1.43
N ALA A 29 -4.36 7.06 2.52
CA ALA A 29 -4.72 8.31 3.19
C ALA A 29 -4.53 9.54 2.28
N THR A 30 -3.49 9.53 1.43
CA THR A 30 -3.24 10.59 0.45
C THR A 30 -4.31 10.59 -0.64
N LEU A 31 -4.74 9.42 -1.10
CA LEU A 31 -5.83 9.26 -2.07
C LEU A 31 -7.15 9.80 -1.51
N ASP A 32 -7.51 9.39 -0.29
CA ASP A 32 -8.72 9.86 0.40
C ASP A 32 -8.72 11.39 0.54
N GLU A 33 -7.58 11.96 0.95
CA GLU A 33 -7.42 13.40 1.10
C GLU A 33 -7.50 14.14 -0.24
N ALA A 34 -6.88 13.61 -1.30
CA ALA A 34 -6.95 14.21 -2.63
C ALA A 34 -8.37 14.18 -3.20
N CYS A 35 -9.09 13.07 -3.04
CA CYS A 35 -10.50 12.95 -3.42
C CYS A 35 -11.35 13.96 -2.63
N ARG A 36 -11.13 14.06 -1.31
CA ARG A 36 -11.82 15.02 -0.44
C ARG A 36 -11.59 16.47 -0.88
N GLN A 37 -10.36 16.86 -1.19
CA GLN A 37 -10.06 18.22 -1.64
C GLN A 37 -10.74 18.56 -2.98
N ARG A 38 -10.88 17.57 -3.87
CA ARG A 38 -11.64 17.74 -5.12
C ARG A 38 -13.15 17.84 -4.89
N LEU A 39 -13.71 17.06 -3.97
CA LEU A 39 -15.14 17.12 -3.60
C LEU A 39 -15.52 18.38 -2.83
N LEU A 40 -14.62 18.90 -1.99
CA LEU A 40 -14.83 20.10 -1.17
C LEU A 40 -14.57 21.41 -1.92
N ARG A 41 -14.24 21.37 -3.22
CA ARG A 41 -14.20 22.58 -4.02
C ARG A 41 -15.54 23.31 -3.88
N PRO A 42 -15.58 24.65 -3.84
CA PRO A 42 -16.81 25.38 -4.09
C PRO A 42 -17.31 24.90 -5.46
N THR A 43 -18.37 24.08 -5.43
CA THR A 43 -18.87 23.23 -6.52
C THR A 43 -18.64 23.88 -7.88
N ALA A 44 -18.07 23.15 -8.86
CA ALA A 44 -17.98 23.62 -10.23
C ALA A 44 -19.35 24.13 -10.73
N ASP A 45 -20.45 23.55 -10.24
CA ASP A 45 -21.82 24.04 -10.40
C ASP A 45 -22.06 25.47 -9.89
N TYR A 46 -21.46 25.86 -8.78
CA TYR A 46 -21.53 27.23 -8.24
C TYR A 46 -20.82 28.22 -9.18
N ASN A 47 -19.66 27.85 -9.71
CA ASN A 47 -18.92 28.69 -10.66
C ASN A 47 -19.61 28.74 -12.03
N ALA A 48 -20.14 27.62 -12.51
CA ALA A 48 -20.93 27.53 -13.74
C ALA A 48 -22.24 28.33 -13.63
N GLU A 49 -22.94 28.24 -12.51
CA GLU A 49 -24.17 28.99 -12.24
C GLU A 49 -23.89 30.50 -12.10
N ILE A 50 -22.78 30.90 -11.45
CA ILE A 50 -22.35 32.31 -11.42
C ILE A 50 -22.04 32.83 -12.83
N LEU A 51 -21.36 32.03 -13.66
CA LEU A 51 -21.06 32.40 -15.04
C LEU A 51 -22.35 32.51 -15.88
N ARG A 52 -23.32 31.62 -15.68
CA ARG A 52 -24.63 31.68 -16.34
C ARG A 52 -25.41 32.92 -15.93
N ILE A 53 -25.51 33.19 -14.62
CA ILE A 53 -26.18 34.38 -14.07
C ILE A 53 -25.55 35.66 -14.62
N ASN A 54 -24.21 35.74 -14.68
CA ASN A 54 -23.51 36.90 -15.24
C ASN A 54 -23.76 37.09 -16.74
N LYS A 55 -23.83 35.98 -17.50
CA LYS A 55 -24.13 36.01 -18.94
C LYS A 55 -25.55 36.50 -19.20
N ASP A 56 -26.52 35.98 -18.44
CA ASP A 56 -27.93 36.38 -18.54
C ASP A 56 -28.13 37.83 -18.12
N ALA A 57 -27.47 38.28 -17.05
CA ALA A 57 -27.48 39.67 -16.61
C ALA A 57 -26.92 40.63 -17.67
N LYS A 58 -25.79 40.29 -18.32
CA LYS A 58 -25.22 41.09 -19.41
C LYS A 58 -26.17 41.17 -20.61
N LYS A 59 -26.80 40.05 -20.98
CA LYS A 59 -27.77 40.00 -22.10
C LYS A 59 -28.99 40.86 -21.81
N GLN A 60 -29.50 40.80 -20.58
CA GLN A 60 -30.61 41.65 -20.15
C GLN A 60 -30.22 43.13 -20.15
N GLN A 61 -29.03 43.47 -19.65
CA GLN A 61 -28.52 44.85 -19.65
C GLN A 61 -28.36 45.41 -21.07
N THR A 62 -27.90 44.61 -22.04
CA THR A 62 -27.81 45.05 -23.45
C THR A 62 -29.19 45.26 -24.06
N ALA A 63 -30.15 44.36 -23.80
CA ALA A 63 -31.52 44.52 -24.26
C ALA A 63 -32.17 45.78 -23.68
N ASP A 64 -32.00 46.02 -22.38
CA ASP A 64 -32.53 47.20 -21.70
C ASP A 64 -31.89 48.49 -22.21
N ASN A 65 -30.56 48.54 -22.38
CA ASN A 65 -29.87 49.70 -22.95
C ASN A 65 -30.36 50.04 -24.35
N THR A 66 -30.61 49.02 -25.18
CA THR A 66 -31.14 49.21 -26.54
C THR A 66 -32.57 49.77 -26.50
N LYS A 67 -33.41 49.24 -25.60
CA LYS A 67 -34.77 49.71 -25.38
C LYS A 67 -34.80 51.16 -24.87
N TYR A 68 -33.96 51.51 -23.90
CA TYR A 68 -33.83 52.88 -23.38
C TYR A 68 -33.29 53.84 -24.43
N GLY A 69 -32.33 53.41 -25.26
CA GLY A 69 -31.84 54.20 -26.40
C GLY A 69 -32.96 54.55 -27.37
N ALA A 70 -33.77 53.58 -27.79
CA ALA A 70 -34.90 53.79 -28.69
C ALA A 70 -35.98 54.71 -28.08
N LEU A 71 -36.31 54.52 -26.81
CA LEU A 71 -37.22 55.41 -26.06
C LEU A 71 -36.69 56.84 -26.00
N ARG A 72 -35.40 57.02 -25.71
CA ARG A 72 -34.75 58.34 -25.64
C ARG A 72 -34.83 59.09 -26.97
N THR A 73 -34.54 58.42 -28.09
CA THR A 73 -34.64 59.03 -29.42
C THR A 73 -36.09 59.39 -29.78
N ARG A 74 -37.06 58.54 -29.40
CA ARG A 74 -38.49 58.81 -29.61
C ARG A 74 -38.95 60.00 -28.79
N TYR A 75 -38.57 60.07 -27.52
CA TYR A 75 -38.90 61.19 -26.64
C TYR A 75 -38.26 62.49 -27.11
N GLN A 76 -36.98 62.49 -27.52
CA GLN A 76 -36.32 63.67 -28.12
C GLN A 76 -37.06 64.22 -29.34
N LYS A 77 -37.59 63.35 -30.21
CA LYS A 77 -38.40 63.76 -31.38
C LYS A 77 -39.76 64.35 -30.99
N GLN A 78 -40.38 63.86 -29.91
CA GLN A 78 -41.63 64.42 -29.37
C GLN A 78 -41.40 65.77 -28.67
N LEU A 79 -40.26 65.89 -27.99
CA LEU A 79 -39.76 67.07 -27.32
C LEU A 79 -39.59 68.29 -28.24
N ALA A 80 -39.10 68.07 -29.45
CA ALA A 80 -38.96 69.10 -30.47
C ALA A 80 -40.30 69.69 -30.95
N LYS A 81 -41.43 69.04 -30.64
CA LYS A 81 -42.77 69.46 -31.09
C LYS A 81 -43.61 70.14 -30.00
N ARG A 82 -43.33 69.92 -28.71
CA ARG A 82 -44.11 70.46 -27.57
C ARG A 82 -43.24 70.68 -26.33
N PRO A 83 -42.72 71.90 -26.10
CA PRO A 83 -41.82 72.17 -24.97
C PRO A 83 -42.53 72.18 -23.60
N GLN A 84 -43.87 72.36 -23.55
CA GLN A 84 -44.64 72.30 -22.31
C GLN A 84 -44.87 70.86 -21.81
N ASP A 85 -44.81 69.85 -22.69
CA ASP A 85 -44.91 68.42 -22.31
C ASP A 85 -43.58 67.88 -21.72
N LEU A 86 -42.48 68.63 -21.86
CA LEU A 86 -41.13 68.25 -21.42
C LEU A 86 -41.04 68.04 -19.90
N ALA A 87 -41.63 68.94 -19.12
CA ALA A 87 -41.56 68.87 -17.66
C ALA A 87 -42.29 67.64 -17.10
N ALA A 88 -43.46 67.31 -17.68
CA ALA A 88 -44.23 66.13 -17.30
C ALA A 88 -43.53 64.83 -17.72
N ILE A 89 -42.89 64.80 -18.90
CA ILE A 89 -42.13 63.65 -19.38
C ILE A 89 -40.84 63.45 -18.56
N LEU A 90 -40.13 64.51 -18.20
CA LEU A 90 -38.95 64.41 -17.32
C LEU A 90 -39.34 63.91 -15.93
N ALA A 91 -40.42 64.43 -15.36
CA ALA A 91 -40.93 63.95 -14.06
C ALA A 91 -41.31 62.47 -14.09
N THR A 92 -41.88 61.97 -15.20
CA THR A 92 -42.19 60.53 -15.34
C THR A 92 -40.94 59.68 -15.54
N ILE A 93 -39.93 60.17 -16.27
CA ILE A 93 -38.65 59.48 -16.41
C ILE A 93 -37.91 59.42 -15.06
N ASP A 94 -37.90 60.51 -14.29
CA ASP A 94 -37.27 60.55 -12.97
C ASP A 94 -37.99 59.61 -11.99
N ALA A 95 -39.32 59.58 -12.00
CA ALA A 95 -40.09 58.62 -11.19
C ALA A 95 -39.81 57.16 -11.59
N GLN A 96 -39.65 56.88 -12.89
CA GLN A 96 -39.27 55.55 -13.39
C GLN A 96 -37.83 55.18 -12.98
N ALA A 97 -36.90 56.13 -13.01
CA ALA A 97 -35.52 55.92 -12.59
C ALA A 97 -35.42 55.62 -11.08
N ILE A 98 -36.18 56.36 -10.25
CA ILE A 98 -36.27 56.12 -8.80
C ILE A 98 -36.86 54.73 -8.52
N ASN A 99 -37.95 54.37 -9.19
CA ASN A 99 -38.56 53.04 -9.04
C ASN A 99 -37.64 51.91 -9.51
N ALA A 100 -36.88 52.11 -10.59
CA ALA A 100 -35.89 51.15 -11.06
C ALA A 100 -34.74 50.98 -10.06
N ALA A 101 -34.23 52.07 -9.49
CA ALA A 101 -33.19 52.04 -8.45
C ALA A 101 -33.68 51.29 -7.20
N ALA A 102 -34.91 51.55 -6.73
CA ALA A 102 -35.51 50.86 -5.59
C ALA A 102 -35.65 49.34 -5.85
N ARG A 103 -36.06 48.94 -7.07
CA ARG A 103 -36.13 47.52 -7.46
C ARG A 103 -34.76 46.85 -7.48
N ILE A 104 -33.73 47.51 -8.00
CA ILE A 104 -32.36 46.99 -8.00
C ILE A 104 -31.86 46.79 -6.57
N GLN A 105 -32.13 47.75 -5.68
CA GLN A 105 -31.72 47.67 -4.28
C GLN A 105 -32.45 46.53 -3.53
N SER A 106 -33.75 46.36 -3.79
CA SER A 106 -34.54 45.24 -3.26
C SER A 106 -34.00 43.88 -3.75
N LEU A 107 -33.75 43.72 -5.05
CA LEU A 107 -33.15 42.51 -5.61
C LEU A 107 -31.77 42.22 -5.02
N SER A 108 -30.92 43.25 -4.87
CA SER A 108 -29.61 43.11 -4.23
C SER A 108 -29.72 42.62 -2.79
N SER A 109 -30.66 43.15 -2.01
CA SER A 109 -30.89 42.73 -0.62
C SER A 109 -31.41 41.29 -0.53
N HIS A 110 -32.29 40.88 -1.46
CA HIS A 110 -32.78 39.52 -1.54
C HIS A 110 -31.65 38.54 -1.89
N SER A 111 -30.84 38.84 -2.91
CA SER A 111 -29.69 38.02 -3.30
C SER A 111 -28.66 37.88 -2.17
N LYS A 112 -28.40 38.94 -1.40
CA LYS A 112 -27.53 38.86 -0.20
C LYS A 112 -28.08 37.92 0.85
N THR A 113 -29.39 37.95 1.07
CA THR A 113 -30.08 37.06 2.03
C THR A 113 -30.00 35.60 1.60
N VAL A 114 -30.24 35.33 0.31
CA VAL A 114 -30.13 33.98 -0.27
C VAL A 114 -28.68 33.47 -0.18
N ALA A 115 -27.70 34.29 -0.53
CA ALA A 115 -26.28 33.93 -0.42
C ALA A 115 -25.87 33.60 1.02
N LEU A 116 -26.34 34.37 2.01
CA LEU A 116 -26.12 34.08 3.43
C LEU A 116 -26.77 32.76 3.84
N GLY A 117 -27.99 32.47 3.36
CA GLY A 117 -28.68 31.20 3.62
C GLY A 117 -27.97 29.98 3.01
N ILE A 118 -27.42 30.13 1.80
CA ILE A 118 -26.58 29.08 1.18
C ILE A 118 -25.31 28.86 2.00
N ARG A 119 -24.61 29.93 2.36
CA ARG A 119 -23.38 29.84 3.18
C ARG A 119 -23.64 29.16 4.52
N ARG A 120 -24.77 29.47 5.16
CA ARG A 120 -25.17 28.85 6.43
C ARG A 120 -25.39 27.33 6.26
N ARG A 121 -26.18 26.91 5.27
CA ARG A 121 -26.41 25.50 4.97
C ARG A 121 -25.13 24.73 4.64
N ALA A 122 -24.23 25.33 3.86
CA ALA A 122 -22.92 24.74 3.57
C ALA A 122 -22.09 24.57 4.85
N THR A 123 -22.13 25.56 5.76
CA THR A 123 -21.42 25.47 7.05
C THR A 123 -22.00 24.38 7.95
N GLU A 124 -23.33 24.25 7.98
CA GLU A 124 -24.04 23.21 8.74
C GLU A 124 -23.69 21.81 8.21
N ALA A 125 -23.72 21.60 6.89
CA ALA A 125 -23.32 20.34 6.26
C ALA A 125 -21.85 19.96 6.55
N ILE A 126 -20.93 20.94 6.50
CA ILE A 126 -19.52 20.71 6.86
C ILE A 126 -19.39 20.29 8.33
N ASN A 127 -20.15 20.90 9.24
CA ASN A 127 -20.11 20.58 10.65
C ASN A 127 -20.70 19.19 10.94
N GLU A 128 -21.79 18.82 10.28
CA GLU A 128 -22.38 17.48 10.37
C GLU A 128 -21.38 16.42 9.89
N TYR A 129 -20.73 16.65 8.75
CA TYR A 129 -19.69 15.78 8.23
C TYR A 129 -18.51 15.63 9.21
N ARG A 130 -18.02 16.74 9.78
CA ARG A 130 -16.95 16.72 10.81
C ARG A 130 -17.35 15.89 12.02
N LEU A 131 -18.58 16.03 12.48
CA LEU A 131 -19.10 15.28 13.62
C LEU A 131 -19.14 13.77 13.30
N HIS A 132 -19.67 13.41 12.13
CA HIS A 132 -19.73 12.02 11.68
C HIS A 132 -18.32 11.42 11.56
N ARG A 133 -17.37 12.16 10.97
CA ARG A 133 -15.98 11.71 10.83
C ARG A 133 -15.29 11.50 12.18
N LEU A 134 -15.51 12.37 13.16
CA LEU A 134 -14.97 12.19 14.51
C LEU A 134 -15.51 10.91 15.16
N VAL A 135 -16.80 10.60 14.97
CA VAL A 135 -17.40 9.35 15.45
C VAL A 135 -16.77 8.15 14.75
N SER A 136 -16.66 8.16 13.42
CA SER A 136 -16.02 7.07 12.66
C SER A 136 -14.56 6.85 13.04
N LEU A 137 -13.78 7.91 13.22
CA LEU A 137 -12.38 7.80 13.66
C LEU A 137 -12.27 7.19 15.06
N ARG A 138 -13.19 7.55 15.97
CA ARG A 138 -13.23 6.97 17.30
C ARG A 138 -13.56 5.48 17.24
N THR A 139 -14.55 5.08 16.45
CA THR A 139 -14.91 3.66 16.30
C THR A 139 -13.78 2.86 15.68
N ASP A 140 -13.08 3.42 14.70
CA ASP A 140 -11.91 2.79 14.07
C ASP A 140 -10.78 2.60 15.09
N MET A 141 -10.44 3.64 15.87
CA MET A 141 -9.44 3.53 16.94
C MET A 141 -9.81 2.48 17.98
N GLU A 142 -11.06 2.44 18.42
CA GLU A 142 -11.54 1.44 19.37
C GLU A 142 -11.44 0.02 18.79
N SER A 143 -11.73 -0.17 17.50
CA SER A 143 -11.59 -1.46 16.81
C SER A 143 -10.12 -1.91 16.68
N ARG A 144 -9.21 -0.98 16.37
CA ARG A 144 -7.76 -1.24 16.29
C ARG A 144 -7.21 -1.62 17.66
N LEU A 145 -7.62 -0.93 18.72
CA LEU A 145 -7.22 -1.26 20.09
C LEU A 145 -7.71 -2.65 20.52
N LYS A 146 -8.97 -3.01 20.19
CA LYS A 146 -9.48 -4.37 20.46
C LYS A 146 -8.69 -5.44 19.70
N SER A 147 -8.37 -5.18 18.43
CA SER A 147 -7.61 -6.10 17.58
C SER A 147 -6.17 -6.28 18.07
N SER A 148 -5.51 -5.18 18.46
CA SER A 148 -4.18 -5.19 19.06
C SER A 148 -4.15 -6.00 20.36
N ARG A 149 -5.12 -5.80 21.28
CA ARG A 149 -5.23 -6.59 22.51
C ARG A 149 -5.44 -8.09 22.24
N LEU A 150 -6.25 -8.43 21.24
CA LEU A 150 -6.46 -9.82 20.81
C LEU A 150 -5.16 -10.42 20.27
N GLN A 151 -4.41 -9.67 19.47
CA GLN A 151 -3.14 -10.11 18.91
C GLN A 151 -2.08 -10.33 20.00
N GLU A 152 -1.97 -9.42 20.97
CA GLU A 152 -1.09 -9.58 22.14
C GLU A 152 -1.45 -10.83 22.96
N SER A 153 -2.75 -11.08 23.17
CA SER A 153 -3.24 -12.27 23.87
C SER A 153 -2.88 -13.55 23.12
N LEU A 154 -3.07 -13.57 21.79
CA LEU A 154 -2.71 -14.71 20.94
C LEU A 154 -1.20 -14.97 20.92
N GLN A 155 -0.38 -13.91 20.83
CA GLN A 155 1.08 -14.03 20.91
C GLN A 155 1.53 -14.57 22.27
N SER A 156 0.96 -14.05 23.36
CA SER A 156 1.24 -14.54 24.72
C SER A 156 0.90 -16.02 24.87
N ARG A 157 -0.23 -16.45 24.31
CA ARG A 157 -0.66 -17.86 24.33
C ARG A 157 0.27 -18.75 23.50
N LYS A 158 0.70 -18.30 22.31
CA LYS A 158 1.68 -19.02 21.49
C LYS A 158 3.02 -19.17 22.21
N LEU A 159 3.51 -18.11 22.85
CA LEU A 159 4.76 -18.14 23.61
C LEU A 159 4.67 -19.11 24.80
N GLN A 160 3.53 -19.14 25.49
CA GLN A 160 3.30 -20.08 26.59
C GLN A 160 3.29 -21.53 26.09
N GLN A 161 2.58 -21.82 24.99
CA GLN A 161 2.59 -23.15 24.37
C GLN A 161 4.00 -23.57 23.95
N GLN A 162 4.78 -22.66 23.37
CA GLN A 162 6.17 -22.94 23.01
C GLN A 162 6.99 -23.33 24.24
N LYS A 163 6.90 -22.56 25.33
CA LYS A 163 7.60 -22.88 26.60
C LYS A 163 7.19 -24.25 27.15
N GLU A 164 5.89 -24.59 27.09
CA GLU A 164 5.38 -25.90 27.53
C GLU A 164 5.94 -27.04 26.66
N THR A 165 5.97 -26.87 25.33
CA THR A 165 6.54 -27.87 24.42
C THR A 165 8.05 -28.04 24.58
N GLU A 166 8.79 -26.95 24.83
CA GLU A 166 10.22 -26.99 25.10
C GLU A 166 10.51 -27.70 26.43
N ALA A 167 9.73 -27.42 27.48
CA ALA A 167 9.84 -28.10 28.76
C ALA A 167 9.56 -29.61 28.63
N LEU A 168 8.53 -29.99 27.86
CA LEU A 168 8.22 -31.39 27.58
C LEU A 168 9.37 -32.08 26.82
N CYS A 169 9.92 -31.41 25.80
CA CYS A 169 11.08 -31.92 25.05
C CYS A 169 12.31 -32.11 25.94
N GLN A 170 12.56 -31.18 26.87
CA GLN A 170 13.66 -31.30 27.83
C GLN A 170 13.45 -32.50 28.78
N GLN A 171 12.24 -32.67 29.31
CA GLN A 171 11.91 -33.85 30.13
C GLN A 171 12.11 -35.15 29.34
N HIS A 172 11.63 -35.20 28.10
CA HIS A 172 11.82 -36.37 27.24
C HIS A 172 13.30 -36.69 27.02
N ARG A 173 14.13 -35.68 26.72
CA ARG A 173 15.59 -35.86 26.58
C ARG A 173 16.23 -36.43 27.83
N LEU A 174 15.85 -35.95 29.02
CA LEU A 174 16.36 -36.46 30.29
C LEU A 174 15.98 -37.93 30.51
N VAL A 175 14.74 -38.31 30.19
CA VAL A 175 14.28 -39.70 30.29
C VAL A 175 15.05 -40.60 29.32
N VAL A 176 15.19 -40.19 28.06
CA VAL A 176 15.96 -40.94 27.05
C VAL A 176 17.42 -41.11 27.49
N SER A 177 18.05 -40.06 28.01
CA SER A 177 19.44 -40.14 28.50
C SER A 177 19.57 -41.13 29.66
N ARG A 178 18.66 -41.10 30.64
CA ARG A 178 18.66 -42.07 31.75
C ARG A 178 18.46 -43.51 31.27
N LEU A 179 17.58 -43.72 30.30
CA LEU A 179 17.38 -45.05 29.70
C LEU A 179 18.62 -45.54 28.97
N GLN A 180 19.33 -44.66 28.25
CA GLN A 180 20.59 -45.01 27.59
C GLN A 180 21.67 -45.39 28.60
N GLU A 181 21.83 -44.62 29.69
CA GLU A 181 22.74 -44.94 30.78
C GLU A 181 22.43 -46.31 31.41
N PHE A 182 21.15 -46.57 31.69
CA PHE A 182 20.70 -47.86 32.22
C PHE A 182 21.02 -49.02 31.28
N LEU A 183 20.74 -48.88 29.97
CA LEU A 183 21.07 -49.88 28.97
C LEU A 183 22.57 -50.12 28.86
N HIS A 184 23.37 -49.06 28.94
CA HIS A 184 24.83 -49.17 28.92
C HIS A 184 25.35 -49.91 30.17
N ALA A 185 24.85 -49.56 31.35
CA ALA A 185 25.18 -50.24 32.60
C ALA A 185 24.81 -51.74 32.55
N ARG A 186 23.62 -52.07 32.04
CA ARG A 186 23.16 -53.46 31.87
C ARG A 186 24.03 -54.25 30.90
N LYS A 187 24.42 -53.65 29.76
CA LYS A 187 25.37 -54.28 28.82
C LYS A 187 26.73 -54.52 29.45
N LEU A 188 27.23 -53.59 30.25
CA LEU A 188 28.51 -53.73 30.95
C LEU A 188 28.44 -54.86 32.00
N GLN A 189 27.34 -54.97 32.74
CA GLN A 189 27.11 -56.06 33.68
C GLN A 189 27.05 -57.41 32.98
N GLN A 190 26.29 -57.55 31.89
CA GLN A 190 26.28 -58.77 31.08
C GLN A 190 27.67 -59.14 30.54
N LYS A 191 28.48 -58.16 30.12
CA LYS A 191 29.87 -58.42 29.71
C LYS A 191 30.72 -58.95 30.87
N LYS A 192 30.54 -58.44 32.09
CA LYS A 192 31.24 -58.97 33.28
C LYS A 192 30.81 -60.40 33.60
N GLU A 193 29.50 -60.69 33.58
CA GLU A 193 28.96 -62.03 33.84
C GLU A 193 29.42 -63.05 32.78
N THR A 194 29.30 -62.71 31.50
CA THR A 194 29.79 -63.56 30.40
C THR A 194 31.31 -63.70 30.40
N GLY A 195 32.04 -62.66 30.79
CA GLY A 195 33.48 -62.70 30.99
C GLY A 195 33.89 -63.66 32.11
N ALA A 196 33.22 -63.61 33.25
CA ALA A 196 33.43 -64.51 34.37
C ALA A 196 33.13 -65.97 33.99
N LEU A 197 32.00 -66.21 33.31
CA LEU A 197 31.65 -67.54 32.78
C LEU A 197 32.71 -68.06 31.79
N ARG A 198 33.18 -67.22 30.87
CA ARG A 198 34.26 -67.60 29.94
C ARG A 198 35.56 -67.91 30.66
N GLN A 199 35.87 -67.18 31.74
CA GLN A 199 37.07 -67.43 32.54
C GLN A 199 36.96 -68.75 33.32
N GLN A 200 35.81 -69.04 33.91
CA GLN A 200 35.52 -70.32 34.55
C GLN A 200 35.59 -71.48 33.56
N LEU A 201 35.00 -71.33 32.37
CA LEU A 201 35.07 -72.33 31.30
C LEU A 201 36.52 -72.54 30.83
N ARG A 202 37.32 -71.47 30.72
CA ARG A 202 38.76 -71.57 30.41
C ARG A 202 39.53 -72.29 31.52
N GLN A 203 39.23 -72.05 32.79
CA GLN A 203 39.87 -72.76 33.89
C GLN A 203 39.54 -74.26 33.85
N GLN A 204 38.28 -74.61 33.62
CA GLN A 204 37.87 -76.01 33.41
C GLN A 204 38.53 -76.63 32.18
N HIS A 205 38.56 -75.91 31.05
CA HIS A 205 39.24 -76.36 29.84
C HIS A 205 40.75 -76.52 30.07
N CYS A 206 41.42 -75.62 30.79
CA CYS A 206 42.82 -75.77 31.16
C CYS A 206 43.05 -77.00 32.03
N LEU A 207 42.17 -77.30 32.99
CA LEU A 207 42.26 -78.54 33.78
C LEU A 207 42.10 -79.79 32.90
N VAL A 208 41.15 -79.76 31.96
CA VAL A 208 40.93 -80.86 30.99
C VAL A 208 42.12 -81.00 30.04
N VAL A 209 42.67 -79.90 29.53
CA VAL A 209 43.85 -79.89 28.66
C VAL A 209 45.10 -80.31 29.42
N SER A 210 45.27 -79.95 30.68
CA SER A 210 46.37 -80.43 31.52
C SER A 210 46.26 -81.94 31.76
N ARG A 211 45.05 -82.46 32.03
CA ARG A 211 44.81 -83.91 32.08
C ARG A 211 45.05 -84.60 30.73
N LEU A 212 44.63 -83.99 29.62
CA LEU A 212 44.90 -84.51 28.28
C LEU A 212 46.39 -84.45 27.92
N LYS A 213 47.12 -83.44 28.40
CA LYS A 213 48.59 -83.33 28.26
C LYS A 213 49.33 -84.35 29.12
N GLU A 214 48.81 -84.72 30.29
CA GLU A 214 49.30 -85.88 31.06
C GLU A 214 49.08 -87.20 30.29
N VAL A 215 48.01 -87.30 29.50
CA VAL A 215 47.75 -88.46 28.62
C VAL A 215 48.57 -88.43 27.32
N LEU A 216 48.93 -87.25 26.82
CA LEU A 216 49.61 -87.04 25.53
C LEU A 216 51.09 -86.68 25.66
N SER A 217 51.76 -86.99 26.77
CA SER A 217 53.23 -86.96 26.86
C SER A 217 53.87 -88.14 26.10
N CYS A 218 53.58 -88.24 24.80
CA CYS A 218 54.39 -88.90 23.78
C CYS A 218 54.19 -88.15 22.45
N SER A 219 55.32 -87.83 21.82
CA SER A 219 55.51 -87.20 20.52
C SER A 219 55.62 -85.67 20.48
N LYS A 220 56.80 -85.28 20.01
CA LYS A 220 57.26 -83.96 19.62
C LYS A 220 56.66 -83.62 18.24
N GLU A 221 56.46 -82.33 17.92
CA GLU A 221 57.36 -81.54 17.05
C GLU A 221 56.73 -80.21 16.64
N LYS A 222 57.61 -79.22 16.45
CA LYS A 222 57.31 -77.84 16.05
C LYS A 222 57.17 -77.72 14.53
N LYS A 223 56.39 -76.73 14.05
CA LYS A 223 56.75 -75.80 12.95
C LYS A 223 55.68 -74.69 12.79
N PRO A 224 56.06 -73.42 12.48
CA PRO A 224 55.11 -72.34 12.18
C PRO A 224 54.91 -72.16 10.67
N LEU A 225 53.72 -71.69 10.25
CA LEU A 225 53.40 -71.36 8.86
C LEU A 225 52.70 -69.98 8.75
N ARG A 226 52.80 -69.41 7.54
CA ARG A 226 52.68 -68.01 7.08
C ARG A 226 51.29 -67.32 7.15
N LYS A 227 51.38 -65.98 6.98
CA LYS A 227 50.42 -64.87 6.70
C LYS A 227 49.25 -65.19 5.73
N PRO A 228 48.20 -64.33 5.61
CA PRO A 228 48.23 -63.21 4.63
C PRO A 228 47.42 -61.95 5.02
N ALA A 229 47.26 -61.05 4.03
CA ALA A 229 47.00 -59.61 4.07
C ALA A 229 45.61 -59.19 3.56
N PHE A 230 45.34 -57.86 3.61
CA PHE A 230 44.30 -57.06 2.92
C PHE A 230 42.84 -57.31 3.37
N ASP A 231 41.87 -56.37 3.36
CA ASP A 231 41.74 -55.08 2.67
C ASP A 231 40.62 -54.18 3.28
N THR A 232 40.68 -52.89 2.92
CA THR A 232 39.65 -51.83 2.70
C THR A 232 38.29 -51.79 3.43
N ASN A 233 37.91 -50.58 3.87
CA ASN A 233 36.59 -50.01 3.57
C ASN A 233 36.62 -48.47 3.50
N ALA A 234 35.97 -47.98 2.44
CA ALA A 234 36.03 -46.64 1.88
C ALA A 234 35.20 -45.58 2.64
N SER A 235 35.60 -44.31 2.49
CA SER A 235 34.76 -43.15 2.81
C SER A 235 34.63 -42.25 1.57
N PHE A 236 33.40 -41.87 1.21
CA PHE A 236 33.08 -40.69 0.40
C PHE A 236 32.38 -39.65 1.29
N PRO A 237 32.56 -38.35 1.01
CA PRO A 237 31.40 -37.52 0.65
C PRO A 237 31.70 -36.59 -0.54
N LEU A 238 30.83 -36.57 -1.55
CA LEU A 238 29.70 -35.65 -1.78
C LEU A 238 30.12 -34.27 -2.34
N GLN A 239 29.69 -34.09 -3.59
CA GLN A 239 29.89 -32.97 -4.48
C GLN A 239 28.80 -31.91 -4.22
N GLU A 240 29.20 -30.67 -3.98
CA GLU A 240 28.29 -29.53 -3.81
C GLU A 240 27.81 -28.99 -5.17
N TYR A 241 26.51 -28.70 -5.25
CA TYR A 241 25.85 -28.02 -6.36
C TYR A 241 25.83 -26.49 -6.15
N PHE A 242 25.85 -25.80 -7.29
CA PHE A 242 25.89 -24.35 -7.53
C PHE A 242 24.87 -23.48 -6.78
N LEU A 243 25.26 -22.22 -6.53
CA LEU A 243 24.36 -21.06 -6.45
C LEU A 243 24.95 -19.91 -7.27
N ALA A 244 24.38 -19.70 -8.46
CA ALA A 244 24.61 -18.50 -9.25
C ALA A 244 23.74 -17.36 -8.69
N GLN A 245 24.35 -16.20 -8.43
CA GLN A 245 23.65 -14.99 -8.04
C GLN A 245 23.01 -14.32 -9.26
N PRO A 246 21.79 -13.75 -9.15
CA PRO A 246 21.23 -12.90 -10.19
C PRO A 246 21.93 -11.52 -10.19
N PRO A 247 21.96 -10.82 -11.34
CA PRO A 247 22.62 -9.53 -11.46
C PRO A 247 21.83 -8.43 -10.74
N ILE A 248 22.56 -7.61 -9.98
CA ILE A 248 22.07 -6.38 -9.36
C ILE A 248 21.91 -5.34 -10.48
N VAL A 249 20.67 -4.94 -10.77
CA VAL A 249 20.36 -3.81 -11.66
C VAL A 249 20.70 -2.51 -10.92
N PRO A 250 21.39 -1.53 -11.55
CA PRO A 250 21.77 -0.28 -10.89
C PRO A 250 20.52 0.54 -10.52
N GLY A 251 20.52 1.14 -9.33
CA GLY A 251 19.44 2.02 -8.86
C GLY A 251 19.19 3.16 -9.84
N THR A 252 18.09 3.07 -10.59
CA THR A 252 17.54 4.16 -11.38
C THR A 252 17.19 5.32 -10.46
N LEU A 253 17.63 6.53 -10.82
CA LEU A 253 17.29 7.78 -10.13
C LEU A 253 15.77 7.93 -10.04
N THR A 254 15.15 7.57 -8.93
CA THR A 254 13.71 7.71 -8.71
C THR A 254 13.41 9.13 -8.20
N THR A 255 12.38 9.77 -8.76
CA THR A 255 11.81 11.01 -8.27
C THR A 255 10.66 10.68 -7.32
N GLN A 256 10.72 11.20 -6.09
CA GLN A 256 9.67 10.97 -5.10
C GLN A 256 8.54 12.00 -5.30
N ILE A 257 7.31 11.53 -5.46
CA ILE A 257 6.11 12.36 -5.57
C ILE A 257 5.09 11.86 -4.54
N GLY A 258 5.02 12.54 -3.39
CA GLY A 258 4.25 12.04 -2.25
C GLY A 258 4.77 10.67 -1.78
N PRO A 259 3.93 9.62 -1.69
CA PRO A 259 4.33 8.27 -1.31
C PRO A 259 5.00 7.47 -2.43
N LEU A 260 5.09 8.03 -3.64
CA LEU A 260 5.45 7.28 -4.85
C LEU A 260 6.90 7.50 -5.24
N CYS A 261 7.54 6.43 -5.70
CA CYS A 261 8.85 6.48 -6.35
C CYS A 261 8.65 6.26 -7.85
N LEU A 262 8.75 7.33 -8.64
CA LEU A 262 8.58 7.29 -10.10
C LEU A 262 9.93 7.42 -10.80
N SER A 263 10.05 6.89 -12.01
CA SER A 263 11.18 7.24 -12.87
C SER A 263 11.10 8.72 -13.28
N PRO A 264 12.22 9.35 -13.70
CA PRO A 264 12.21 10.76 -14.12
C PRO A 264 11.27 11.01 -15.31
N THR A 265 11.13 10.03 -16.21
CA THR A 265 10.24 10.08 -17.37
C THR A 265 8.77 10.07 -16.96
N GLU A 266 8.40 9.23 -15.99
CA GLU A 266 7.03 9.15 -15.47
C GLU A 266 6.69 10.39 -14.64
N ALA A 267 7.63 10.89 -13.83
CA ALA A 267 7.47 12.14 -13.10
C ALA A 267 7.28 13.35 -14.04
N ALA A 268 7.99 13.39 -15.17
CA ALA A 268 7.81 14.41 -16.20
C ALA A 268 6.44 14.29 -16.88
N SER A 269 6.00 13.07 -17.18
CA SER A 269 4.67 12.80 -17.77
C SER A 269 3.55 13.24 -16.83
N MET A 270 3.68 12.95 -15.53
CA MET A 270 2.73 13.39 -14.52
C MET A 270 2.63 14.92 -14.44
N ARG A 271 3.77 15.62 -14.46
CA ARG A 271 3.77 17.10 -14.51
C ARG A 271 3.17 17.63 -15.80
N ALA A 272 3.46 17.00 -16.94
CA ALA A 272 2.88 17.39 -18.22
C ALA A 272 1.34 17.30 -18.21
N ILE A 273 0.77 16.28 -17.53
CA ILE A 273 -0.68 16.16 -17.31
C ILE A 273 -1.17 17.26 -16.34
N GLN A 274 -0.46 17.53 -15.25
CA GLN A 274 -0.83 18.57 -14.28
C GLN A 274 -0.83 19.98 -14.88
N ASP A 275 0.09 20.26 -15.79
CA ASP A 275 0.29 21.58 -16.41
C ASP A 275 -0.66 21.83 -17.61
N THR A 276 -1.51 20.85 -17.95
CA THR A 276 -2.50 21.05 -19.01
C THR A 276 -3.54 22.12 -18.66
N PRO A 277 -4.05 22.87 -19.65
CA PRO A 277 -5.12 23.85 -19.42
C PRO A 277 -6.36 23.18 -18.83
N ILE A 278 -6.95 23.85 -17.84
CA ILE A 278 -8.19 23.38 -17.18
C ILE A 278 -9.38 23.71 -18.09
N ASP A 279 -10.20 22.70 -18.39
CA ASP A 279 -11.47 22.82 -19.10
C ASP A 279 -12.53 21.93 -18.45
N ASN A 280 -13.45 22.54 -17.70
CA ASN A 280 -14.56 21.84 -17.03
C ASN A 280 -15.82 21.74 -17.91
N SER A 281 -15.75 22.02 -19.21
CA SER A 281 -16.88 21.79 -20.12
C SER A 281 -17.17 20.31 -20.34
N THR A 282 -16.13 19.47 -20.27
CA THR A 282 -16.23 18.00 -20.26
C THR A 282 -15.24 17.41 -19.26
N PRO A 283 -15.61 16.37 -18.51
CA PRO A 283 -14.69 15.77 -17.56
C PRO A 283 -13.56 15.05 -18.29
N ARG A 284 -12.33 15.20 -17.78
CA ARG A 284 -11.15 14.54 -18.34
C ARG A 284 -11.18 13.06 -17.98
N VAL A 285 -11.08 12.20 -18.98
CA VAL A 285 -11.12 10.74 -18.78
C VAL A 285 -9.70 10.19 -18.66
N LEU A 286 -9.44 9.51 -17.55
CA LEU A 286 -8.20 8.79 -17.28
C LEU A 286 -8.52 7.30 -17.16
N TYR A 287 -7.65 6.45 -17.68
CA TYR A 287 -7.74 4.99 -17.53
C TYR A 287 -6.64 4.55 -16.58
N SER A 288 -6.96 3.70 -15.63
CA SER A 288 -6.00 3.13 -14.68
C SER A 288 -6.19 1.62 -14.59
N ASP A 289 -5.08 0.92 -14.42
CA ASP A 289 -5.02 -0.54 -14.29
C ASP A 289 -3.85 -0.92 -13.35
N GLY A 290 -4.03 -1.95 -12.55
CA GLY A 290 -3.07 -2.49 -11.60
C GLY A 290 -2.83 -4.00 -11.79
N SER A 291 -1.60 -4.38 -12.09
CA SER A 291 -1.25 -5.78 -12.34
C SER A 291 -0.22 -6.35 -11.37
N LEU A 292 -0.33 -7.65 -11.12
CA LEU A 292 0.70 -8.44 -10.45
C LEU A 292 1.68 -9.00 -11.48
N LEU A 293 2.95 -8.74 -11.27
CA LEU A 293 4.04 -9.33 -12.01
C LEU A 293 4.55 -10.57 -11.28
N ASN A 294 4.88 -11.63 -12.02
CA ASN A 294 5.43 -12.89 -11.49
C ASN A 294 4.54 -13.56 -10.42
N SER A 295 3.21 -13.47 -10.59
CA SER A 295 2.24 -14.09 -9.67
C SER A 295 2.51 -15.59 -9.49
N GLY A 296 2.49 -16.08 -8.25
CA GLY A 296 2.73 -17.49 -7.92
C GLY A 296 4.21 -17.85 -7.71
N THR A 297 5.11 -16.88 -7.78
CA THR A 297 6.54 -17.05 -7.45
C THR A 297 6.91 -16.32 -6.15
N MET A 298 8.11 -16.60 -5.61
CA MET A 298 8.63 -15.85 -4.46
C MET A 298 9.05 -14.40 -4.81
N GLU A 299 9.09 -14.04 -6.10
CA GLU A 299 9.48 -12.73 -6.62
C GLU A 299 8.27 -11.93 -7.16
N VAL A 300 7.09 -12.15 -6.55
CA VAL A 300 5.89 -11.40 -6.92
C VAL A 300 6.10 -9.90 -6.68
N SER A 301 5.76 -9.10 -7.69
CA SER A 301 5.81 -7.64 -7.62
C SER A 301 4.54 -7.04 -8.21
N GLN A 302 4.33 -5.74 -8.01
CA GLN A 302 3.12 -5.06 -8.43
C GLN A 302 3.48 -3.85 -9.29
N ALA A 303 2.70 -3.66 -10.34
CA ALA A 303 2.84 -2.56 -11.28
C ALA A 303 1.49 -1.90 -11.51
N PHE A 304 1.52 -0.61 -11.82
CA PHE A 304 0.33 0.14 -12.22
C PHE A 304 0.59 0.87 -13.54
N GLY A 305 -0.49 1.17 -14.23
CA GLY A 305 -0.50 1.99 -15.44
C GLY A 305 -1.63 3.00 -15.38
N VAL A 306 -1.37 4.20 -15.88
CA VAL A 306 -2.36 5.25 -16.08
C VAL A 306 -2.19 5.83 -17.48
N VAL A 307 -3.28 5.95 -18.20
CA VAL A 307 -3.32 6.48 -19.56
C VAL A 307 -4.29 7.65 -19.63
N ASP A 308 -3.81 8.73 -20.20
CA ASP A 308 -4.58 9.92 -20.50
C ASP A 308 -4.72 10.09 -22.01
N LEU A 309 -5.97 10.01 -22.49
CA LEU A 309 -6.32 10.10 -23.91
C LEU A 309 -6.86 11.48 -24.30
N SER A 310 -6.74 12.48 -23.42
CA SER A 310 -7.26 13.84 -23.66
C SER A 310 -6.46 14.64 -24.70
N GLN A 311 -5.26 14.19 -25.07
CA GLN A 311 -4.39 14.82 -26.07
C GLN A 311 -4.20 13.92 -27.29
N ASP A 312 -3.85 14.52 -28.44
CA ASP A 312 -3.53 13.79 -29.69
C ASP A 312 -2.41 12.75 -29.50
N THR A 313 -1.50 13.01 -28.56
CA THR A 313 -0.49 12.05 -28.11
C THR A 313 -0.87 11.55 -26.71
N PRO A 314 -1.16 10.24 -26.54
CA PRO A 314 -1.55 9.72 -25.24
C PRO A 314 -0.38 9.84 -24.26
N LEU A 315 -0.68 10.36 -23.07
CA LEU A 315 0.30 10.43 -21.98
C LEU A 315 0.13 9.20 -21.10
N THR A 316 1.22 8.45 -20.93
CA THR A 316 1.23 7.21 -20.15
C THR A 316 2.14 7.37 -18.95
N MET A 317 1.64 6.97 -17.78
CA MET A 317 2.43 6.82 -16.57
C MET A 317 2.37 5.35 -16.17
N GLN A 318 3.51 4.78 -15.82
CA GLN A 318 3.55 3.45 -15.23
C GLN A 318 4.45 3.50 -14.01
N GLY A 319 4.47 2.43 -13.23
CA GLY A 319 5.38 2.37 -12.10
C GLY A 319 5.30 1.03 -11.39
N ARG A 320 6.25 0.85 -10.47
CA ARG A 320 6.33 -0.32 -9.59
C ARG A 320 6.24 0.13 -8.16
N THR A 321 5.63 -0.69 -7.32
CA THR A 321 5.51 -0.40 -5.89
C THR A 321 6.06 -1.57 -5.09
N ASP A 322 6.89 -1.27 -4.09
CA ASP A 322 7.50 -2.28 -3.24
C ASP A 322 6.52 -2.77 -2.15
N GLY A 323 6.76 -3.97 -1.61
CA GLY A 323 6.00 -4.56 -0.50
C GLY A 323 5.19 -5.80 -0.87
N HIS A 324 4.30 -6.23 0.04
CA HIS A 324 3.44 -7.38 -0.21
C HIS A 324 2.51 -7.10 -1.40
N ALA A 325 2.67 -7.87 -2.47
CA ALA A 325 1.99 -7.64 -3.74
C ALA A 325 0.54 -8.14 -3.67
N SER A 326 -0.41 -7.25 -3.99
CA SER A 326 -1.83 -7.58 -4.11
C SER A 326 -2.41 -6.85 -5.31
N SER A 327 -3.28 -7.51 -6.08
CA SER A 327 -3.94 -6.90 -7.24
C SER A 327 -4.72 -5.64 -6.82
N ALA A 328 -5.48 -5.70 -5.72
CA ALA A 328 -6.19 -4.52 -5.20
C ALA A 328 -5.24 -3.37 -4.79
N LYS A 329 -4.02 -3.70 -4.33
CA LYS A 329 -3.00 -2.71 -3.98
C LYS A 329 -2.43 -2.03 -5.22
N ALA A 330 -2.17 -2.80 -6.28
CA ALA A 330 -1.73 -2.28 -7.57
C ALA A 330 -2.77 -1.32 -8.17
N GLU A 331 -4.05 -1.70 -8.13
CA GLU A 331 -5.18 -0.89 -8.60
C GLU A 331 -5.31 0.44 -7.85
N LEU A 332 -5.29 0.38 -6.52
CA LEU A 332 -5.34 1.58 -5.68
C LEU A 332 -4.16 2.53 -5.97
N MET A 333 -3.02 1.98 -6.36
CA MET A 333 -1.86 2.79 -6.73
C MET A 333 -2.01 3.46 -8.08
N GLY A 334 -2.57 2.76 -9.07
CA GLY A 334 -2.97 3.36 -10.33
C GLY A 334 -4.01 4.48 -10.13
N LEU A 335 -5.02 4.24 -9.30
CA LEU A 335 -6.04 5.23 -8.96
C LEU A 335 -5.43 6.47 -8.28
N LEU A 336 -4.52 6.29 -7.32
CA LEU A 336 -3.81 7.41 -6.71
C LEU A 336 -3.07 8.24 -7.74
N ILE A 337 -2.34 7.58 -8.64
CA ILE A 337 -1.57 8.26 -9.69
C ILE A 337 -2.50 9.05 -10.60
N ALA A 338 -3.61 8.46 -11.04
CA ALA A 338 -4.59 9.14 -11.88
C ALA A 338 -5.17 10.41 -11.22
N VAL A 339 -5.51 10.32 -9.92
CA VAL A 339 -6.05 11.46 -9.17
C VAL A 339 -4.99 12.54 -8.94
N LEU A 340 -3.75 12.17 -8.67
CA LEU A 340 -2.65 13.11 -8.46
C LEU A 340 -2.15 13.75 -9.76
N SER A 341 -2.18 13.03 -10.88
CA SER A 341 -1.70 13.54 -12.17
C SER A 341 -2.64 14.57 -12.78
N ALA A 342 -3.93 14.49 -12.52
CA ALA A 342 -4.88 15.46 -13.04
C ALA A 342 -4.68 16.84 -12.40
N PRO A 343 -4.90 17.95 -13.14
CA PRO A 343 -4.93 19.29 -12.55
C PRO A 343 -5.91 19.34 -11.35
N PRO A 344 -5.56 19.98 -10.23
CA PRO A 344 -6.35 19.94 -9.00
C PRO A 344 -7.78 20.47 -9.13
N GLU A 345 -8.00 21.36 -10.10
CA GLU A 345 -9.26 22.08 -10.36
C GLU A 345 -10.06 21.50 -11.54
N GLN A 346 -9.52 20.49 -12.22
CA GLN A 346 -10.14 19.81 -13.34
C GLN A 346 -11.12 18.73 -12.83
N ASP A 347 -12.29 18.65 -13.44
CA ASP A 347 -13.22 17.54 -13.27
C ASP A 347 -12.72 16.32 -14.04
N ILE A 348 -12.68 15.17 -13.37
CA ILE A 348 -12.09 13.93 -13.88
C ILE A 348 -13.04 12.74 -13.75
N VAL A 349 -12.90 11.81 -14.69
CA VAL A 349 -13.50 10.47 -14.62
C VAL A 349 -12.35 9.48 -14.73
N VAL A 350 -12.11 8.70 -13.68
CA VAL A 350 -11.12 7.62 -13.72
C VAL A 350 -11.86 6.32 -14.00
N LYS A 351 -11.47 5.62 -15.06
CA LYS A 351 -11.99 4.30 -15.41
C LYS A 351 -11.06 3.22 -14.86
N LEU A 352 -11.66 2.30 -14.12
CA LEU A 352 -11.05 1.14 -13.49
C LEU A 352 -11.83 -0.11 -13.91
N ASP A 353 -11.19 -1.27 -13.92
CA ASP A 353 -11.81 -2.57 -14.18
C ASP A 353 -12.06 -3.38 -12.89
N ASN A 354 -11.56 -2.91 -11.74
CA ASN A 354 -11.74 -3.55 -10.45
C ASN A 354 -12.95 -3.02 -9.67
N GLU A 355 -14.06 -3.75 -9.69
CA GLU A 355 -15.33 -3.40 -9.01
C GLU A 355 -15.16 -3.15 -7.50
N SER A 356 -14.30 -3.91 -6.81
CA SER A 356 -14.10 -3.75 -5.36
C SER A 356 -13.43 -2.42 -4.99
N VAL A 357 -12.60 -1.87 -5.88
CA VAL A 357 -12.00 -0.54 -5.70
C VAL A 357 -13.02 0.55 -6.01
N VAL A 358 -13.83 0.36 -7.05
CA VAL A 358 -14.91 1.28 -7.42
C VAL A 358 -15.92 1.44 -6.29
N GLU A 359 -16.47 0.34 -5.76
CA GLU A 359 -17.47 0.37 -4.68
C GLU A 359 -17.00 1.15 -3.44
N ARG A 360 -15.71 1.05 -3.10
CA ARG A 360 -15.13 1.75 -1.95
C ARG A 360 -15.17 3.27 -2.14
N PHE A 361 -14.87 3.77 -3.33
CA PHE A 361 -14.77 5.21 -3.60
C PHE A 361 -16.06 5.84 -4.13
N GLU A 362 -17.01 5.06 -4.65
CA GLU A 362 -18.36 5.54 -4.95
C GLU A 362 -19.19 5.87 -3.69
N SER A 363 -18.80 5.32 -2.54
CA SER A 363 -19.47 5.57 -1.25
C SER A 363 -19.06 6.88 -0.54
N LEU A 364 -18.07 7.61 -1.09
CA LEU A 364 -17.57 8.90 -0.59
C LEU A 364 -18.39 10.06 -1.15
#